data_AF-A0A7V9BX13-F1
#
_entry.id   AF-A0A7V9BX13-F1
#
_cell.length_a   1.000
_cell.length_b   1.000
_cell.length_c   1.000
_cell.angle_alpha   90.00
_cell.angle_beta   90.00
_cell.angle_gamma   90.00
#
_symmetry.space_group_name_H-M   'P 1'
#
loop_
_entity.id
_entity.type
_entity.pdbx_description
1 polymer ?
#
loop_
_entity_poly.entity_id
_entity_poly.type
_entity_poly.pdbx_seq_one_letter_code
_entity_poly.pdbx_strand_id
1 'polypeptide(L)'
;DLFGAIENGDFPSWTLFVQMMPPADAEGYRFNPFDLTKVWPHGDYPLIDVGTMTLDRNLTDHHSENEQAAFEPNNLVPGTGLSPDKMLMARGFSYADAHRARLGVNYKQIPVNQPKVEVHSYSKDGVGRTINASDPVYAPNSYGGPKADASRTNEVLWHSDGEMVRTAYTLRAEDDDWGQAATMVREVLDDAARARLVGNVAGHLSNGVSEPILARAFEYWKNIDKQLGDKIEAAVRNGG
;
A
#
# COMPACT_ATOMS: atom_id res chain seq x y z
N ASP A 1 14.91 -14.33 -13.12
CA ASP A 1 13.80 -14.09 -14.04
C ASP A 1 13.85 -12.65 -14.56
N LEU A 2 13.35 -11.66 -13.82
CA LEU A 2 13.30 -10.23 -14.22
C LEU A 2 14.60 -9.70 -14.87
N PHE A 3 15.76 -9.87 -14.20
CA PHE A 3 17.04 -9.39 -14.73
C PHE A 3 17.34 -9.95 -16.14
N GLY A 4 17.14 -11.26 -16.31
CA GLY A 4 17.37 -11.94 -17.58
C GLY A 4 16.37 -11.54 -18.66
N ALA A 5 15.10 -11.32 -18.29
CA ALA A 5 14.08 -10.81 -19.22
C ALA A 5 14.50 -9.45 -19.80
N ILE A 6 14.94 -8.52 -18.95
CA ILE A 6 15.42 -7.21 -19.39
C ILE A 6 16.69 -7.32 -20.26
N GLU A 7 17.68 -8.14 -19.87
CA GLU A 7 18.90 -8.37 -20.69
C GLU A 7 18.57 -8.90 -22.09
N ASN A 8 17.53 -9.72 -22.21
CA ASN A 8 17.10 -10.32 -23.48
C ASN A 8 16.21 -9.40 -24.32
N GLY A 9 15.86 -8.21 -23.82
CA GLY A 9 14.92 -7.29 -24.48
C GLY A 9 13.44 -7.66 -24.28
N ASP A 10 13.14 -8.63 -23.43
CA ASP A 10 11.78 -9.07 -23.07
C ASP A 10 11.23 -8.19 -21.93
N PHE A 11 10.95 -6.92 -22.24
CA PHE A 11 10.59 -5.93 -21.22
C PHE A 11 9.17 -6.15 -20.66
N PRO A 12 9.04 -6.44 -19.35
CA PRO A 12 7.72 -6.57 -18.75
C PRO A 12 7.03 -5.21 -18.63
N SER A 13 5.71 -5.20 -18.79
CA SER A 13 4.89 -3.98 -18.72
C SER A 13 3.58 -4.19 -17.97
N TRP A 14 3.04 -3.10 -17.44
CA TRP A 14 1.78 -3.05 -16.69
C TRP A 14 0.94 -1.87 -17.17
N THR A 15 -0.32 -2.13 -17.50
CA THR A 15 -1.31 -1.07 -17.73
C THR A 15 -1.86 -0.59 -16.39
N LEU A 16 -1.76 0.72 -16.15
CA LEU A 16 -2.31 1.40 -14.99
C LEU A 16 -3.78 1.74 -15.26
N PHE A 17 -4.65 1.20 -14.42
CA PHE A 17 -6.03 1.62 -14.30
C PHE A 17 -6.28 2.27 -12.95
N VAL A 18 -7.25 3.19 -12.90
CA VAL A 18 -7.73 3.79 -11.65
C VAL A 18 -9.25 3.65 -11.54
N GLN A 19 -9.75 3.57 -10.32
CA GLN A 19 -11.17 3.78 -10.02
C GLN A 19 -11.35 5.20 -9.50
N MET A 20 -12.42 5.87 -9.93
CA MET A 20 -12.72 7.25 -9.55
C MET A 20 -14.04 7.31 -8.80
N MET A 21 -13.99 7.48 -7.48
CA MET A 21 -15.15 7.71 -6.63
C MET A 21 -15.32 9.21 -6.37
N PRO A 22 -16.44 9.84 -6.76
CA PRO A 22 -16.76 11.20 -6.36
C PRO A 22 -16.75 11.34 -4.83
N PRO A 23 -16.17 12.41 -4.25
CA PRO A 23 -16.11 12.58 -2.80
C PRO A 23 -17.48 12.52 -2.10
N ALA A 24 -18.54 13.00 -2.77
CA ALA A 24 -19.90 12.98 -2.26
C ALA A 24 -20.47 11.56 -2.10
N ASP A 25 -19.96 10.59 -2.86
CA ASP A 25 -20.45 9.20 -2.81
C ASP A 25 -19.81 8.44 -1.64
N ALA A 26 -18.64 8.88 -1.18
CA ALA A 26 -17.84 8.18 -0.19
C ALA A 26 -18.55 8.01 1.17
N GLU A 27 -19.41 8.95 1.56
CA GLU A 27 -20.16 8.88 2.83
C GLU A 27 -21.27 7.82 2.78
N GLY A 28 -22.02 7.77 1.68
CA GLY A 28 -23.16 6.87 1.49
C GLY A 28 -22.80 5.50 0.90
N TYR A 29 -21.55 5.29 0.48
CA TYR A 29 -21.15 4.05 -0.17
C TYR A 29 -21.25 2.82 0.76
N ARG A 30 -21.69 1.69 0.18
CA ARG A 30 -22.07 0.45 0.90
C ARG A 30 -20.92 -0.25 1.62
N PHE A 31 -19.70 -0.09 1.11
CA PHE A 31 -18.47 -0.48 1.79
C PHE A 31 -17.72 0.77 2.23
N ASN A 32 -17.02 0.73 3.35
CA ASN A 32 -16.18 1.86 3.74
C ASN A 32 -15.01 2.03 2.76
N PRO A 33 -14.95 3.14 1.98
CA PRO A 33 -13.89 3.31 0.99
C PRO A 33 -12.50 3.56 1.58
N PHE A 34 -12.41 3.75 2.90
CA PHE A 34 -11.18 4.00 3.65
C PHE A 34 -10.78 2.81 4.55
N ASP A 35 -11.55 1.71 4.50
CA ASP A 35 -11.17 0.44 5.09
C ASP A 35 -10.37 -0.36 4.06
N LEU A 36 -9.06 -0.53 4.32
CA LEU A 36 -8.13 -1.25 3.45
C LEU A 36 -8.55 -2.72 3.18
N THR A 37 -9.42 -3.29 4.02
CA THR A 37 -9.94 -4.65 3.81
C THR A 37 -11.04 -4.74 2.77
N LYS A 38 -11.54 -3.60 2.27
CA LYS A 38 -12.65 -3.51 1.31
C LYS A 38 -12.16 -3.13 -0.08
N VAL A 39 -12.52 -3.91 -1.08
CA VAL A 39 -12.39 -3.58 -2.50
C VAL A 39 -13.63 -2.83 -2.96
N TRP A 40 -13.47 -1.87 -3.87
CA TRP A 40 -14.60 -1.25 -4.59
C TRP A 40 -14.92 -2.11 -5.80
N PRO A 41 -16.08 -2.78 -5.87
CA PRO A 41 -16.41 -3.60 -7.03
C PRO A 41 -16.32 -2.80 -8.34
N HIS A 42 -15.65 -3.37 -9.34
CA HIS A 42 -15.48 -2.70 -10.64
C HIS A 42 -16.82 -2.46 -11.37
N GLY A 43 -17.88 -3.17 -10.97
CA GLY A 43 -19.24 -2.89 -11.45
C GLY A 43 -19.83 -1.58 -10.92
N ASP A 44 -19.41 -1.13 -9.73
CA ASP A 44 -19.85 0.13 -9.13
C ASP A 44 -18.97 1.28 -9.65
N TYR A 45 -17.65 1.08 -9.65
CA TYR A 45 -16.66 2.04 -10.17
C TYR A 45 -15.74 1.34 -11.18
N PRO A 46 -16.02 1.46 -12.48
CA PRO A 46 -15.23 0.82 -13.52
C PRO A 46 -13.77 1.30 -13.55
N LEU A 47 -12.91 0.44 -14.08
CA LEU A 47 -11.52 0.77 -14.34
C LEU A 47 -11.39 1.79 -15.47
N ILE A 48 -10.62 2.85 -15.21
CA ILE A 48 -10.30 3.90 -16.17
C ILE A 48 -8.83 3.79 -16.53
N ASP A 49 -8.53 3.62 -17.82
CA ASP A 49 -7.16 3.52 -18.34
C ASP A 49 -6.42 4.85 -18.19
N VAL A 50 -5.20 4.80 -17.66
CA VAL A 50 -4.29 5.94 -17.51
C VAL A 50 -3.08 5.81 -18.45
N GLY A 51 -2.58 4.60 -18.68
CA GLY A 51 -1.38 4.36 -19.49
C GLY A 51 -0.59 3.12 -19.07
N THR A 52 0.64 3.00 -19.55
CA THR A 52 1.47 1.79 -19.37
C THR A 52 2.84 2.12 -18.79
N MET A 53 3.26 1.35 -17.78
CA MET A 53 4.62 1.35 -17.24
C MET A 53 5.39 0.15 -17.81
N THR A 54 6.61 0.38 -18.29
CA THR A 54 7.51 -0.68 -18.80
C THR A 54 8.83 -0.64 -18.04
N LEU A 55 9.35 -1.81 -17.67
CA LEU A 55 10.68 -1.93 -17.07
C LEU A 55 11.67 -2.32 -18.16
N ASP A 56 12.53 -1.39 -18.56
CA ASP A 56 13.40 -1.50 -19.74
C ASP A 56 14.90 -1.45 -19.43
N ARG A 57 15.27 -1.39 -18.15
CA ARG A 57 16.66 -1.22 -17.74
C ARG A 57 16.98 -1.93 -16.43
N ASN A 58 18.08 -2.69 -16.45
CA ASN A 58 18.66 -3.29 -15.25
C ASN A 58 19.45 -2.28 -14.41
N LEU A 59 19.62 -2.62 -13.14
CA LEU A 59 20.44 -1.85 -12.21
C LEU A 59 21.92 -2.08 -12.52
N THR A 60 22.75 -1.03 -12.41
CA THR A 60 24.20 -1.15 -12.57
C THR A 60 24.84 -1.66 -11.30
N ASP A 61 24.40 -1.15 -10.15
CA ASP A 61 24.81 -1.61 -8.83
C ASP A 61 23.59 -1.90 -7.95
N HIS A 62 23.40 -3.17 -7.62
CA HIS A 62 22.24 -3.62 -6.85
C HIS A 62 22.17 -2.96 -5.47
N HIS A 63 23.31 -2.75 -4.81
CA HIS A 63 23.30 -2.18 -3.47
C HIS A 63 22.89 -0.70 -3.48
N SER A 64 23.52 0.12 -4.33
CA SER A 64 23.28 1.56 -4.38
C SER A 64 21.95 1.92 -5.06
N GLU A 65 21.45 1.10 -5.99
CA GLU A 65 20.21 1.38 -6.73
C GLU A 65 18.98 0.59 -6.24
N ASN A 66 19.13 -0.53 -5.51
CA ASN A 66 17.99 -1.27 -4.94
C ASN A 66 17.99 -1.22 -3.41
N GLU A 67 19.04 -1.73 -2.77
CA GLU A 67 19.08 -1.86 -1.31
C GLU A 67 18.99 -0.49 -0.61
N GLN A 68 19.56 0.56 -1.21
CA GLN A 68 19.50 1.93 -0.69
C GLN A 68 18.29 2.73 -1.19
N ALA A 69 17.43 2.15 -2.04
CA ALA A 69 16.19 2.79 -2.45
C ALA A 69 15.26 2.99 -1.23
N ALA A 70 14.64 4.16 -1.17
CA ALA A 70 13.85 4.61 -0.03
C ALA A 70 12.45 5.05 -0.47
N PHE A 71 11.62 4.08 -0.84
CA PHE A 71 10.21 4.31 -1.18
C PHE A 71 9.41 4.69 0.06
N GLU A 72 8.55 5.70 -0.03
CA GLU A 72 7.71 6.17 1.07
C GLU A 72 6.41 6.80 0.54
N PRO A 73 5.23 6.49 1.12
CA PRO A 73 3.95 7.06 0.65
C PRO A 73 3.80 8.57 0.84
N ASN A 74 4.65 9.20 1.66
CA ASN A 74 4.64 10.64 1.87
C ASN A 74 5.48 11.42 0.83
N ASN A 75 6.08 10.74 -0.15
CA ASN A 75 6.61 11.38 -1.37
C ASN A 75 5.46 11.75 -2.32
N LEU A 76 4.58 12.63 -1.86
CA LEU A 76 3.44 13.14 -2.62
C LEU A 76 3.86 14.25 -3.57
N VAL A 77 3.11 14.40 -4.66
CA VAL A 77 3.23 15.50 -5.62
C VAL A 77 1.90 16.27 -5.70
N PRO A 78 1.88 17.55 -6.13
CA PRO A 78 0.64 18.29 -6.35
C PRO A 78 -0.35 17.48 -7.21
N GLY A 79 -1.64 17.55 -6.89
CA GLY A 79 -2.70 16.70 -7.43
C GLY A 79 -2.88 15.34 -6.73
N THR A 80 -2.05 14.99 -5.75
CA THR A 80 -2.15 13.73 -4.98
C THR A 80 -2.22 14.00 -3.48
N GLY A 81 -2.82 13.07 -2.72
CA GLY A 81 -2.91 13.17 -1.26
C GLY A 81 -3.29 11.86 -0.60
N LEU A 82 -3.23 11.85 0.73
CA LEU A 82 -3.64 10.69 1.53
C LEU A 82 -5.14 10.73 1.80
N SER A 83 -5.73 9.56 2.02
CA SER A 83 -7.11 9.39 2.46
C SER A 83 -7.22 9.17 3.98
N PRO A 84 -8.43 9.23 4.55
CA PRO A 84 -8.70 8.83 5.94
C PRO A 84 -8.46 7.35 6.29
N ASP A 85 -7.81 6.57 5.42
CA ASP A 85 -7.38 5.22 5.73
C ASP A 85 -6.30 5.24 6.83
N LYS A 86 -6.65 4.71 8.01
CA LYS A 86 -5.79 4.60 9.20
C LYS A 86 -4.45 3.91 8.89
N MET A 87 -4.43 2.90 8.04
CA MET A 87 -3.20 2.20 7.63
C MET A 87 -2.35 3.10 6.74
N LEU A 88 -2.95 3.79 5.78
CA LEU A 88 -2.23 4.74 4.92
C LEU A 88 -1.65 5.91 5.72
N MET A 89 -2.44 6.49 6.64
CA MET A 89 -1.98 7.57 7.52
C MET A 89 -0.74 7.15 8.35
N ALA A 90 -0.76 5.96 8.93
CA ALA A 90 0.40 5.43 9.66
C ALA A 90 1.62 5.25 8.74
N ARG A 91 1.42 4.76 7.51
CA ARG A 91 2.47 4.60 6.51
C ARG A 91 3.02 5.93 5.99
N GLY A 92 2.23 7.00 6.02
CA GLY A 92 2.68 8.36 5.73
C GLY A 92 3.77 8.87 6.69
N PHE A 93 3.89 8.26 7.88
CA PHE A 93 4.96 8.54 8.83
C PHE A 93 6.06 7.47 8.80
N SER A 94 5.70 6.19 8.87
CA SER A 94 6.61 5.12 9.27
C SER A 94 7.79 4.86 8.34
N TYR A 95 7.62 5.04 7.02
CA TYR A 95 8.68 4.73 6.07
C TYR A 95 9.87 5.68 6.19
N ALA A 96 9.60 6.99 6.25
CA ALA A 96 10.66 7.99 6.40
C ALA A 96 11.40 7.84 7.74
N ASP A 97 10.69 7.44 8.81
CA ASP A 97 11.30 7.12 10.10
C ASP A 97 12.28 5.93 9.98
N ALA A 98 11.82 4.82 9.39
CA ALA A 98 12.66 3.64 9.15
C ALA A 98 13.87 3.96 8.25
N HIS A 99 13.70 4.78 7.21
CA HIS A 99 14.80 5.16 6.30
C HIS A 99 15.86 6.00 7.01
N ARG A 100 15.49 6.89 7.93
CA ARG A 100 16.46 7.63 8.75
C ARG A 100 17.29 6.70 9.63
N ALA A 101 16.67 5.68 10.22
CA ALA A 101 17.37 4.69 11.03
C ALA A 101 18.28 3.77 10.19
N ARG A 102 17.81 3.33 9.02
CA ARG A 102 18.48 2.35 8.16
C ARG A 102 19.58 2.94 7.28
N LEU A 103 19.36 4.12 6.71
CA LEU A 103 20.22 4.76 5.71
C LEU A 103 20.85 6.08 6.20
N GLY A 104 20.41 6.59 7.36
CA GLY A 104 20.87 7.84 7.92
C GLY A 104 19.99 9.04 7.56
N VAL A 105 20.18 10.14 8.29
CA VAL A 105 19.32 11.33 8.22
C VAL A 105 19.33 12.03 6.86
N ASN A 106 20.39 11.83 6.07
CA ASN A 106 20.54 12.40 4.72
C ASN A 106 20.26 11.38 3.60
N TYR A 107 19.51 10.29 3.85
CA TYR A 107 19.24 9.23 2.85
C TYR A 107 18.65 9.75 1.52
N LYS A 108 17.92 10.87 1.55
CA LYS A 108 17.38 11.54 0.34
C LYS A 108 18.47 12.10 -0.59
N GLN A 109 19.72 12.18 -0.13
CA GLN A 109 20.88 12.60 -0.93
C GLN A 109 21.60 11.41 -1.60
N ILE A 110 21.23 10.17 -1.29
CA ILE A 110 21.74 9.00 -2.03
C ILE A 110 21.19 9.09 -3.47
N PRO A 111 22.01 8.89 -4.51
CA PRO A 111 21.61 9.18 -5.90
C PRO A 111 20.27 8.58 -6.34
N VAL A 112 19.96 7.34 -5.96
CA VAL A 112 18.67 6.69 -6.33
C VAL A 112 17.44 7.36 -5.70
N ASN A 113 17.62 8.09 -4.58
CA ASN A 113 16.55 8.76 -3.85
C ASN A 113 16.44 10.25 -4.21
N GLN A 114 17.37 10.79 -4.99
CA GLN A 114 17.34 12.20 -5.37
C GLN A 114 16.24 12.44 -6.42
N PRO A 115 15.42 13.50 -6.25
CA PRO A 115 14.49 13.89 -7.29
C PRO A 115 15.24 14.45 -8.50
N LYS A 116 14.58 14.43 -9.67
CA LYS A 116 15.14 15.02 -10.91
C LYS A 116 15.19 16.56 -10.88
N VAL A 117 14.45 17.18 -9.98
CA VAL A 117 14.39 18.65 -9.82
C VAL A 117 15.25 19.10 -8.65
N GLU A 118 15.72 20.34 -8.69
CA GLU A 118 16.47 20.92 -7.59
C GLU A 118 15.61 21.00 -6.31
N VAL A 119 16.21 20.65 -5.17
CA VAL A 119 15.54 20.65 -3.87
C VAL A 119 15.94 21.89 -3.09
N HIS A 120 15.00 22.83 -2.93
CA HIS A 120 15.15 23.97 -2.05
C HIS A 120 14.55 23.65 -0.68
N SER A 121 15.39 23.36 0.32
CA SER A 121 14.98 22.98 1.68
C SER A 121 15.82 23.67 2.75
N TYR A 122 15.20 23.94 3.90
CA TYR A 122 15.88 24.47 5.08
C TYR A 122 16.60 23.40 5.91
N SER A 123 16.48 22.10 5.56
CA SER A 123 17.21 21.03 6.24
C SER A 123 18.72 21.13 6.00
N LYS A 124 19.49 21.22 7.09
CA LYS A 124 20.96 21.31 7.09
C LYS A 124 21.60 20.23 7.97
N ASP A 125 22.93 20.10 7.86
CA ASP A 125 23.77 19.23 8.69
C ASP A 125 23.39 17.74 8.62
N GLY A 126 23.61 17.00 9.72
CA GLY A 126 23.33 15.58 9.83
C GLY A 126 24.45 14.67 9.31
N VAL A 127 24.53 13.45 9.85
CA VAL A 127 25.52 12.45 9.43
C VAL A 127 25.34 12.12 7.94
N GLY A 128 26.46 11.96 7.22
CA GLY A 128 26.45 11.58 5.81
C GLY A 128 25.98 12.67 4.84
N ARG A 129 26.03 13.95 5.24
CA ARG A 129 25.71 15.09 4.36
C ARG A 129 26.71 15.16 3.20
N THR A 130 26.21 15.20 1.96
CA THR A 130 27.03 15.30 0.73
C THR A 130 26.75 16.56 -0.08
N ILE A 131 25.61 17.21 0.11
CA ILE A 131 25.22 18.44 -0.59
C ILE A 131 25.34 19.65 0.34
N ASN A 132 26.08 20.69 -0.03
CA ASN A 132 26.22 21.89 0.80
C ASN A 132 24.89 22.62 1.01
N ALA A 133 24.64 23.13 2.21
CA ALA A 133 23.55 24.08 2.47
C ALA A 133 24.12 25.51 2.38
N SER A 134 23.81 26.22 1.30
CA SER A 134 24.28 27.60 1.06
C SER A 134 23.25 28.67 1.45
N ASP A 135 21.97 28.30 1.54
CA ASP A 135 20.88 29.21 1.85
C ASP A 135 20.83 29.55 3.36
N PRO A 136 20.17 30.66 3.74
CA PRO A 136 19.85 30.96 5.14
C PRO A 136 19.13 29.79 5.82
N VAL A 137 19.44 29.56 7.09
CA VAL A 137 18.95 28.39 7.85
C VAL A 137 17.59 28.63 8.54
N TYR A 138 16.87 29.68 8.15
CA TYR A 138 15.63 30.11 8.77
C TYR A 138 14.71 30.85 7.78
N ALA A 139 13.41 30.84 8.08
CA ALA A 139 12.38 31.61 7.40
C ALA A 139 11.45 32.28 8.43
N PRO A 140 10.89 33.48 8.15
CA PRO A 140 11.24 34.36 7.03
C PRO A 140 12.64 34.97 7.23
N ASN A 141 13.30 35.37 6.13
CA ASN A 141 14.62 36.00 6.15
C ASN A 141 14.77 37.05 5.03
N SER A 142 15.80 37.89 5.10
CA SER A 142 16.07 38.99 4.16
C SER A 142 17.11 38.68 3.07
N TYR A 143 17.58 37.43 2.99
CA TYR A 143 18.74 37.03 2.17
C TYR A 143 18.37 36.05 1.04
N GLY A 144 17.09 35.67 0.91
CA GLY A 144 16.61 34.72 -0.09
C GLY A 144 16.48 33.29 0.44
N GLY A 145 16.59 32.31 -0.45
CA GLY A 145 16.47 30.88 -0.12
C GLY A 145 15.05 30.31 -0.30
N PRO A 146 14.80 29.10 0.21
CA PRO A 146 13.57 28.35 -0.06
C PRO A 146 12.32 29.11 0.42
N LYS A 147 11.25 29.12 -0.39
CA LYS A 147 9.95 29.70 0.01
C LYS A 147 8.86 28.67 -0.21
N ALA A 148 8.12 28.38 0.85
CA ALA A 148 6.93 27.54 0.75
C ALA A 148 5.84 28.26 -0.03
N ASP A 149 5.17 27.55 -0.91
CA ASP A 149 4.03 28.04 -1.70
C ASP A 149 2.79 27.21 -1.35
N ALA A 150 1.97 27.75 -0.46
CA ALA A 150 0.75 27.09 0.01
C ALA A 150 -0.30 26.90 -1.11
N SER A 151 -0.23 27.68 -2.20
CA SER A 151 -1.16 27.54 -3.32
C SER A 151 -1.01 26.19 -4.03
N ARG A 152 0.17 25.56 -3.93
CA ARG A 152 0.50 24.27 -4.56
C ARG A 152 0.16 23.05 -3.71
N THR A 153 -0.33 23.24 -2.49
CA THR A 153 -0.58 22.16 -1.52
C THR A 153 -2.03 22.09 -1.02
N ASN A 154 -2.92 22.96 -1.50
CA ASN A 154 -4.30 23.07 -1.03
C ASN A 154 -5.32 22.23 -1.83
N GLU A 155 -4.87 21.23 -2.60
CA GLU A 155 -5.71 20.54 -3.58
C GLU A 155 -6.43 19.30 -3.02
N VAL A 156 -5.85 18.61 -2.04
CA VAL A 156 -6.41 17.38 -1.46
C VAL A 156 -6.71 17.58 0.02
N LEU A 157 -7.98 17.86 0.32
CA LEU A 157 -8.48 18.11 1.66
C LEU A 157 -9.66 17.18 1.97
N TRP A 158 -9.75 16.79 3.23
CA TRP A 158 -10.91 16.08 3.78
C TRP A 158 -11.21 16.63 5.17
N HIS A 159 -12.46 16.47 5.61
CA HIS A 159 -12.95 17.00 6.87
C HIS A 159 -13.10 15.89 7.91
N SER A 160 -12.94 16.26 9.18
CA SER A 160 -13.20 15.39 10.32
C SER A 160 -13.82 16.23 11.43
N ASP A 161 -14.74 15.63 12.18
CA ASP A 161 -15.40 16.22 13.35
C ASP A 161 -15.56 15.12 14.42
N GLY A 162 -15.48 15.48 15.70
CA GLY A 162 -15.62 14.57 16.84
C GLY A 162 -14.46 14.58 17.84
N GLU A 163 -14.59 13.76 18.88
CA GLU A 163 -13.62 13.62 19.95
C GLU A 163 -12.39 12.76 19.56
N MET A 164 -11.29 12.91 20.30
CA MET A 164 -10.13 12.02 20.16
C MET A 164 -10.45 10.64 20.73
N VAL A 165 -10.56 9.62 19.88
CA VAL A 165 -10.99 8.27 20.26
C VAL A 165 -10.08 7.17 19.71
N ARG A 166 -10.19 5.97 20.30
CA ARG A 166 -9.65 4.72 19.75
C ARG A 166 -10.82 3.76 19.50
N THR A 167 -11.26 3.68 18.25
CA THR A 167 -12.43 2.90 17.87
C THR A 167 -12.26 2.25 16.49
N ALA A 168 -13.03 1.18 16.26
CA ALA A 168 -13.22 0.59 14.93
C ALA A 168 -13.79 1.64 13.96
N TYR A 169 -13.71 1.36 12.66
CA TYR A 169 -14.50 2.16 11.72
C TYR A 169 -15.99 2.00 12.00
N THR A 170 -16.77 3.04 11.71
CA THR A 170 -18.21 2.90 11.59
C THR A 170 -18.50 2.01 10.39
N LEU A 171 -19.19 0.89 10.63
CA LEU A 171 -19.58 -0.03 9.57
C LEU A 171 -20.58 0.63 8.62
N ARG A 172 -20.37 0.43 7.32
CA ARG A 172 -21.33 0.73 6.26
C ARG A 172 -22.31 -0.43 6.06
N ALA A 173 -23.28 -0.22 5.19
CA ALA A 173 -24.41 -1.14 5.01
C ALA A 173 -24.01 -2.59 4.71
N GLU A 174 -22.88 -2.81 4.02
CA GLU A 174 -22.37 -4.14 3.66
C GLU A 174 -20.99 -4.42 4.27
N ASP A 175 -20.51 -3.59 5.20
CA ASP A 175 -19.23 -3.88 5.85
C ASP A 175 -19.35 -5.07 6.81
N ASP A 176 -18.58 -6.11 6.52
CA ASP A 176 -18.24 -7.18 7.43
C ASP A 176 -16.80 -7.67 7.16
N ASP A 177 -16.39 -8.74 7.83
CA ASP A 177 -15.06 -9.35 7.64
C ASP A 177 -15.08 -10.53 6.64
N TRP A 178 -16.25 -10.91 6.11
CA TRP A 178 -16.44 -12.20 5.44
C TRP A 178 -17.00 -12.09 4.02
N GLY A 179 -17.91 -11.14 3.76
CA GLY A 179 -18.71 -11.06 2.56
C GLY A 179 -17.89 -10.91 1.28
N GLN A 180 -16.87 -10.05 1.27
CA GLN A 180 -16.01 -9.91 0.09
C GLN A 180 -15.11 -11.13 -0.14
N ALA A 181 -14.61 -11.75 0.91
CA ALA A 181 -13.86 -13.01 0.80
C ALA A 181 -14.77 -14.16 0.31
N ALA A 182 -16.02 -14.21 0.78
CA ALA A 182 -17.03 -15.16 0.32
C ALA A 182 -17.34 -14.96 -1.17
N THR A 183 -17.47 -13.71 -1.61
CA THR A 183 -17.67 -13.34 -3.02
C THR A 183 -16.49 -13.81 -3.88
N MET A 184 -15.26 -13.61 -3.42
CA MET A 184 -14.07 -14.13 -4.12
C MET A 184 -14.14 -15.66 -4.29
N VAL A 185 -14.47 -16.39 -3.23
CA VAL A 185 -14.54 -17.87 -3.25
C VAL A 185 -15.66 -18.37 -4.16
N ARG A 186 -16.84 -17.76 -4.10
CA ARG A 186 -18.05 -18.24 -4.79
C ARG A 186 -18.11 -17.79 -6.24
N GLU A 187 -17.81 -16.52 -6.50
CA GLU A 187 -18.13 -15.86 -7.77
C GLU A 187 -16.90 -15.60 -8.64
N VAL A 188 -15.70 -15.53 -8.06
CA VAL A 188 -14.47 -15.17 -8.80
C VAL A 188 -13.59 -16.38 -9.09
N LEU A 189 -13.36 -17.23 -8.09
CA LEU A 189 -12.53 -18.43 -8.28
C LEU A 189 -13.25 -19.45 -9.17
N ASP A 190 -12.48 -20.17 -10.00
CA ASP A 190 -12.96 -21.41 -10.63
C ASP A 190 -12.80 -22.61 -9.67
N ASP A 191 -13.34 -23.77 -10.06
CA ASP A 191 -13.28 -24.97 -9.22
C ASP A 191 -11.85 -25.46 -8.96
N ALA A 192 -10.97 -25.30 -9.94
CA ALA A 192 -9.57 -25.70 -9.80
C ALA A 192 -8.83 -24.78 -8.81
N ALA A 193 -9.12 -23.48 -8.84
CA ALA A 193 -8.58 -22.49 -7.92
C ALA A 193 -9.12 -22.68 -6.51
N ARG A 194 -10.42 -22.98 -6.35
CA ARG A 194 -11.00 -23.39 -5.06
C ARG A 194 -10.32 -24.64 -4.51
N ALA A 195 -10.06 -25.65 -5.34
CA ALA A 195 -9.35 -26.86 -4.92
C ALA A 195 -7.90 -26.57 -4.48
N ARG A 196 -7.16 -25.73 -5.23
CA ARG A 196 -5.82 -25.28 -4.83
C ARG A 196 -5.85 -24.49 -3.52
N LEU A 197 -6.84 -23.62 -3.33
CA LEU A 197 -7.01 -22.88 -2.09
C LEU A 197 -7.19 -23.82 -0.89
N VAL A 198 -8.06 -24.84 -1.01
CA VAL A 198 -8.21 -25.88 0.03
C VAL A 198 -6.87 -26.54 0.33
N GLY A 199 -6.16 -27.00 -0.70
CA GLY A 199 -4.86 -27.68 -0.54
C GLY A 199 -3.81 -26.80 0.14
N ASN A 200 -3.68 -25.54 -0.28
CA ASN A 200 -2.74 -24.59 0.30
C ASN A 200 -3.04 -24.33 1.78
N VAL A 201 -4.31 -24.06 2.12
CA VAL A 201 -4.71 -23.80 3.50
C VAL A 201 -4.51 -25.04 4.37
N ALA A 202 -4.96 -26.21 3.91
CA ALA A 202 -4.80 -27.45 4.63
C ALA A 202 -3.31 -27.78 4.85
N GLY A 203 -2.46 -27.60 3.83
CA GLY A 203 -1.02 -27.80 3.94
C GLY A 203 -0.38 -26.92 5.02
N HIS A 204 -0.79 -25.65 5.13
CA HIS A 204 -0.33 -24.77 6.20
C HIS A 204 -0.85 -25.19 7.58
N LEU A 205 -2.12 -25.57 7.69
CA LEU A 205 -2.73 -25.98 8.96
C LEU A 205 -2.18 -27.32 9.47
N SER A 206 -1.80 -28.23 8.58
CA SER A 206 -1.19 -29.51 8.94
C SER A 206 0.24 -29.39 9.47
N ASN A 207 0.87 -28.21 9.40
CA ASN A 207 2.26 -28.00 9.81
C ASN A 207 2.40 -27.77 11.33
N GLY A 208 1.98 -28.75 12.13
CA GLY A 208 2.17 -28.75 13.59
C GLY A 208 1.31 -27.75 14.37
N VAL A 209 0.20 -27.27 13.77
CA VAL A 209 -0.73 -26.35 14.44
C VAL A 209 -1.51 -27.10 15.52
N SER A 210 -1.62 -26.50 16.70
CA SER A 210 -2.30 -27.13 17.84
C SER A 210 -3.82 -27.15 17.66
N GLU A 211 -4.46 -28.15 18.25
CA GLU A 211 -5.90 -28.37 18.12
C GLU A 211 -6.78 -27.14 18.44
N PRO A 212 -6.53 -26.36 19.51
CA PRO A 212 -7.34 -25.17 19.78
C PRO A 212 -7.25 -24.10 18.68
N ILE A 213 -6.13 -24.03 17.96
CA ILE A 213 -5.93 -23.10 16.86
C ILE A 213 -6.56 -23.64 15.57
N LEU A 214 -6.45 -24.95 15.33
CA LEU A 214 -7.16 -25.62 14.22
C LEU A 214 -8.66 -25.37 14.29
N ALA A 215 -9.27 -25.58 15.45
CA ALA A 215 -10.71 -25.36 15.65
C ALA A 215 -11.15 -23.93 15.26
N ARG A 216 -10.39 -22.91 15.69
CA ARG A 216 -10.65 -21.50 15.34
C ARG A 216 -10.42 -21.22 13.87
N ALA A 217 -9.40 -21.82 13.26
CA ALA A 217 -9.13 -21.68 11.84
C ALA A 217 -10.27 -22.27 11.01
N PHE A 218 -10.80 -23.44 11.38
CA PHE A 218 -11.95 -24.03 10.69
C PHE A 218 -13.19 -23.17 10.83
N GLU A 219 -13.45 -22.62 12.01
CA GLU A 219 -14.54 -21.65 12.21
C GLU A 219 -14.37 -20.41 11.32
N TYR A 220 -13.16 -19.83 11.29
CA TYR A 220 -12.83 -18.68 10.44
C TYR A 220 -13.14 -18.96 8.96
N TRP A 221 -12.68 -20.09 8.42
CA TRP A 221 -12.93 -20.44 7.03
C TRP A 221 -14.41 -20.74 6.75
N LYS A 222 -15.14 -21.27 7.72
CA LYS A 222 -16.60 -21.51 7.61
C LYS A 222 -17.41 -20.22 7.62
N ASN A 223 -16.93 -19.17 8.30
CA ASN A 223 -17.54 -17.84 8.25
C ASN A 223 -17.41 -17.21 6.85
N ILE A 224 -16.29 -17.45 6.16
CA ILE A 224 -16.11 -17.05 4.75
C ILE A 224 -17.04 -17.88 3.85
N ASP A 225 -16.89 -19.19 3.87
CA ASP A 225 -17.74 -20.10 3.11
C ASP A 225 -17.78 -21.48 3.77
N LYS A 226 -18.97 -21.93 4.15
CA LYS A 226 -19.14 -23.20 4.85
C LYS A 226 -18.58 -24.39 4.07
N GLN A 227 -18.84 -24.45 2.76
CA GLN A 227 -18.40 -25.59 1.95
C GLN A 227 -16.87 -25.61 1.81
N LEU A 228 -16.24 -24.45 1.63
CA LEU A 228 -14.79 -24.31 1.64
C LEU A 228 -14.20 -24.72 2.99
N GLY A 229 -14.74 -24.19 4.09
CA GLY A 229 -14.27 -24.49 5.45
C GLY A 229 -14.40 -25.96 5.82
N ASP A 230 -15.50 -26.62 5.44
CA ASP A 230 -15.68 -28.07 5.64
C ASP A 230 -14.65 -28.90 4.85
N LYS A 231 -14.33 -28.49 3.61
CA LYS A 231 -13.29 -29.14 2.79
C LYS A 231 -11.90 -28.96 3.38
N ILE A 232 -11.57 -27.77 3.88
CA ILE A 232 -10.30 -27.49 4.57
C ILE A 232 -10.19 -28.36 5.82
N GLU A 233 -11.22 -28.39 6.67
CA GLU A 233 -11.21 -29.21 7.87
C GLU A 233 -11.04 -30.69 7.53
N ALA A 234 -11.81 -31.22 6.58
CA ALA A 234 -11.69 -32.62 6.16
C ALA A 234 -10.28 -32.94 5.65
N ALA A 235 -9.67 -32.07 4.85
CA ALA A 235 -8.32 -32.26 4.33
C ALA A 235 -7.27 -32.32 5.46
N VAL A 236 -7.37 -31.45 6.47
CA VAL A 236 -6.45 -31.47 7.63
C VAL A 236 -6.67 -32.72 8.49
N ARG A 237 -7.93 -33.07 8.77
CA ARG A 237 -8.27 -34.22 9.63
C ARG A 237 -7.91 -35.57 9.02
N ASN A 238 -8.04 -35.70 7.70
CA ASN A 238 -7.75 -36.94 6.98
C ASN A 238 -6.26 -37.12 6.65
N GLY A 239 -5.40 -36.19 7.10
CA GLY A 239 -3.95 -36.38 7.09
C GLY A 239 -3.21 -35.92 5.85
N GLY A 240 -3.79 -35.02 5.02
CA GLY A 240 -3.08 -34.33 3.92
C GLY A 240 -2.53 -35.23 2.82
#